data_AF-A0A6N8HBT7-F1
#
_entry.id   AF-A0A6N8HBT7-F1
#
_cell.length_a   1.000
_cell.length_b   1.000
_cell.length_c   1.000
_cell.angle_alpha   90.00
_cell.angle_beta   90.00
_cell.angle_gamma   90.00
#
_symmetry.space_group_name_H-M   'P 1'
#
loop_
_entity.id
_entity.type
_entity.pdbx_description
1 polymer ?
#
loop_
_entity_poly.entity_id
_entity_poly.type
_entity_poly.pdbx_seq_one_letter_code
_entity_poly.pdbx_strand_id
1 'polypeptide(L)'
;MKNIFFLSACFFFSLLCFGQNGEFVKNDNGLIYSGKAMGELRHIVDSLNLKFKVCENKEFYSKKQSSATCISLKGEKSRLASKDIDGGISYKDFIEKYPDAVVKGEYVFAVYKYKDYKEREKISFDFITYDWRDTPYYETLAENFKEQQWYYLYHEKSEYSEEELTVYYLHRKMESTSLPEKYSRKVQYSECLVDTTAQVFFENANDDMFPSYDPKSKVFTFLSYMKLKKWKCDWEKKIELFNEDEKAQKLFNEALDITLKGDERASDEFEGYVTHFDSPQKALFLKRSRKVVGQCSMDRSPRYHALHIAELAGETATWEIFLRAHLDIMNDRFNRMSDGSYAQAERQTYIKELEELDINVPDLLLGICLRVENPSQNHYYGSISRVGRALSESKERVVFEQTMLNMVKYSELDDYNRMLIYCLFVNYNHFISDEAVRLASKEKLKEAIVTLPDYLKNNIEIK
;
A
#
# COMPACT_ATOMS: atom_id res chain seq x y z
N MET A 1 -3.86 12.15 -55.41
CA MET A 1 -3.45 10.83 -54.86
C MET A 1 -2.09 10.82 -54.13
N LYS A 2 -1.48 11.97 -53.80
CA LYS A 2 -0.27 12.03 -52.94
C LYS A 2 -0.56 12.39 -51.47
N ASN A 3 -1.78 12.83 -51.15
CA ASN A 3 -2.14 13.28 -49.79
C ASN A 3 -2.80 12.19 -48.92
N ILE A 4 -3.10 11.01 -49.47
CA ILE A 4 -3.69 9.89 -48.71
C ILE A 4 -2.59 9.04 -48.03
N PHE A 5 -1.39 8.99 -48.60
CA PHE A 5 -0.26 8.25 -48.00
C PHE A 5 0.33 8.92 -46.75
N PHE A 6 0.17 10.24 -46.59
CA PHE A 6 0.68 10.95 -45.42
C PHE A 6 -0.21 10.78 -44.18
N LEU A 7 -1.53 10.60 -44.37
CA LEU A 7 -2.48 10.35 -43.28
C LEU A 7 -2.38 8.93 -42.71
N SER A 8 -2.03 7.94 -43.54
CA SER A 8 -1.81 6.56 -43.07
C SER A 8 -0.49 6.40 -42.30
N ALA A 9 0.53 7.22 -42.57
CA ALA A 9 1.80 7.19 -41.84
C ALA A 9 1.69 7.81 -40.42
N CYS A 10 0.80 8.80 -40.23
CA CYS A 10 0.55 9.38 -38.90
C CYS A 10 -0.33 8.48 -38.01
N PHE A 11 -1.14 7.59 -38.59
CA PHE A 11 -1.98 6.66 -37.83
C PHE A 11 -1.23 5.40 -37.33
N PHE A 12 -0.09 5.07 -37.94
CA PHE A 12 0.79 3.98 -37.46
C PHE A 12 1.85 4.44 -36.45
N PHE A 13 2.08 5.74 -36.30
CA PHE A 13 3.01 6.28 -35.30
C PHE A 13 2.35 6.57 -33.93
N SER A 14 1.03 6.62 -33.84
CA SER A 14 0.31 6.76 -32.56
C SER A 14 0.16 5.45 -31.78
N LEU A 15 0.48 4.30 -32.38
CA LEU A 15 0.45 2.99 -31.72
C LEU A 15 1.79 2.58 -31.07
N LEU A 16 2.83 3.43 -31.15
CA LEU A 16 4.17 3.14 -30.60
C LEU A 16 4.63 4.11 -29.50
N CYS A 17 3.78 5.01 -29.03
CA CYS A 17 4.12 5.98 -27.99
C CYS A 17 3.23 5.89 -26.75
N PHE A 18 3.28 4.74 -26.07
CA PHE A 18 3.20 4.65 -24.60
C PHE A 18 4.15 3.57 -24.11
N GLY A 19 5.39 3.58 -24.60
CA GLY A 19 6.48 2.99 -23.84
C GLY A 19 6.66 3.85 -22.60
N GLN A 20 6.21 3.39 -21.44
CA GLN A 20 6.80 3.84 -20.17
C GLN A 20 8.32 3.73 -20.38
N ASN A 21 9.04 4.85 -20.45
CA ASN A 21 10.46 4.85 -20.11
C ASN A 21 10.50 4.44 -18.63
N GLY A 22 10.49 3.13 -18.39
CA GLY A 22 10.06 2.54 -17.14
C GLY A 22 11.11 2.75 -16.05
N GLU A 23 10.63 2.85 -14.81
CA GLU A 23 11.52 2.81 -13.65
C GLU A 23 12.32 1.48 -13.60
N PHE A 24 11.71 0.39 -14.07
CA PHE A 24 12.31 -0.93 -14.20
C PHE A 24 12.49 -1.36 -15.65
N VAL A 25 13.51 -2.20 -15.87
CA VAL A 25 13.75 -2.84 -17.17
C VAL A 25 12.63 -3.84 -17.45
N LYS A 26 12.16 -3.86 -18.69
CA LYS A 26 11.15 -4.81 -19.15
C LYS A 26 11.81 -5.96 -19.90
N ASN A 27 11.27 -7.15 -19.73
CA ASN A 27 11.62 -8.34 -20.50
C ASN A 27 10.96 -8.28 -21.88
N ASP A 28 11.28 -9.23 -22.77
CA ASP A 28 10.73 -9.32 -24.14
C ASP A 28 9.19 -9.43 -24.18
N ASN A 29 8.57 -9.91 -23.09
CA ASN A 29 7.11 -9.97 -22.92
C ASN A 29 6.48 -8.60 -22.55
N GLY A 30 7.28 -7.55 -22.37
CA GLY A 30 6.83 -6.22 -21.98
C GLY A 30 6.43 -6.06 -20.51
N LEU A 31 6.77 -7.03 -19.66
CA LEU A 31 6.57 -7.02 -18.21
C LEU A 31 7.91 -6.91 -17.48
N ILE A 32 7.88 -6.52 -16.20
CA ILE A 32 9.10 -6.49 -15.36
C ILE A 32 9.55 -7.90 -14.94
N TYR A 33 8.72 -8.93 -15.12
CA TYR A 33 9.06 -10.32 -14.80
C TYR A 33 9.22 -11.17 -16.07
N SER A 34 10.09 -12.17 -16.02
CA SER A 34 10.36 -13.07 -17.14
C SER A 34 9.13 -13.91 -17.53
N GLY A 35 9.03 -14.29 -18.81
CA GLY A 35 7.92 -15.12 -19.28
C GLY A 35 7.85 -16.48 -18.58
N LYS A 36 9.00 -17.04 -18.21
CA LYS A 36 9.09 -18.29 -17.44
C LYS A 36 8.46 -18.13 -16.05
N ALA A 37 8.87 -17.11 -15.29
CA ALA A 37 8.32 -16.84 -13.96
C ALA A 37 6.80 -16.60 -14.01
N MET A 38 6.33 -15.79 -14.97
CA MET A 38 4.90 -15.53 -15.15
C MET A 38 4.11 -16.81 -15.47
N GLY A 39 4.67 -17.73 -16.25
CA GLY A 39 4.06 -19.03 -16.55
C GLY A 39 3.95 -19.92 -15.30
N GLU A 40 5.00 -20.01 -14.49
CA GLU A 40 5.00 -20.78 -13.25
C GLU A 40 3.99 -20.22 -12.23
N LEU A 41 3.92 -18.91 -12.10
CA LEU A 41 2.97 -18.23 -11.20
C LEU A 41 1.51 -18.41 -11.63
N ARG A 42 1.20 -18.41 -12.93
CA ARG A 42 -0.16 -18.68 -13.44
C ARG A 42 -0.68 -20.05 -12.98
N HIS A 43 0.16 -21.08 -13.02
CA HIS A 43 -0.23 -22.42 -12.56
C HIS A 43 -0.58 -22.45 -11.06
N ILE A 44 0.11 -21.65 -10.25
CA ILE A 44 -0.21 -21.51 -8.82
C ILE A 44 -1.54 -20.77 -8.66
N VAL A 45 -1.77 -19.70 -9.43
CA VAL A 45 -3.03 -18.94 -9.42
C VAL A 45 -4.23 -19.81 -9.78
N ASP A 46 -4.12 -20.68 -10.79
CA ASP A 46 -5.20 -21.61 -11.14
C ASP A 46 -5.65 -22.45 -9.94
N SER A 47 -4.68 -22.96 -9.19
CA SER A 47 -4.91 -23.76 -7.99
C SER A 47 -5.55 -22.93 -6.87
N LEU A 48 -5.10 -21.68 -6.68
CA LEU A 48 -5.68 -20.76 -5.69
C LEU A 48 -7.10 -20.34 -6.05
N ASN A 49 -7.37 -20.06 -7.32
CA ASN A 49 -8.71 -19.75 -7.82
C ASN A 49 -9.66 -20.93 -7.62
N LEU A 50 -9.20 -22.17 -7.86
CA LEU A 50 -9.99 -23.37 -7.59
C LEU A 50 -10.27 -23.53 -6.10
N LYS A 51 -9.24 -23.35 -5.24
CA LYS A 51 -9.38 -23.39 -3.78
C LYS A 51 -10.40 -22.35 -3.28
N PHE A 52 -10.36 -21.13 -3.82
CA PHE A 52 -11.30 -20.08 -3.45
C PHE A 52 -12.75 -20.39 -3.85
N LYS A 53 -12.97 -21.00 -5.03
CA LYS A 53 -14.31 -21.39 -5.51
C LYS A 53 -15.03 -22.36 -4.56
N VAL A 54 -14.28 -23.24 -3.89
CA VAL A 54 -14.83 -24.24 -2.96
C VAL A 54 -14.71 -23.84 -1.48
N CYS A 55 -14.11 -22.68 -1.20
CA CYS A 55 -13.92 -22.20 0.17
C CYS A 55 -15.23 -21.61 0.73
N GLU A 56 -15.60 -22.05 1.92
CA GLU A 56 -16.73 -21.50 2.68
C GLU A 56 -16.57 -20.00 2.89
N ASN A 57 -17.68 -19.27 2.88
CA ASN A 57 -17.66 -17.83 3.07
C ASN A 57 -17.18 -17.48 4.48
N LYS A 58 -16.11 -16.69 4.56
CA LYS A 58 -15.67 -16.10 5.84
C LYS A 58 -16.50 -14.87 6.13
N GLU A 59 -17.03 -14.78 7.35
CA GLU A 59 -17.70 -13.58 7.83
C GLU A 59 -16.69 -12.51 8.25
N PHE A 60 -16.92 -11.30 7.76
CA PHE A 60 -16.20 -10.10 8.19
C PHE A 60 -17.22 -9.09 8.71
N TYR A 61 -16.76 -8.18 9.56
CA TYR A 61 -17.58 -7.12 10.11
C TYR A 61 -16.98 -5.77 9.77
N SER A 62 -17.80 -4.74 9.64
CA SER A 62 -17.31 -3.37 9.49
C SER A 62 -16.49 -2.96 10.70
N LYS A 63 -15.57 -2.01 10.52
CA LYS A 63 -14.97 -1.33 11.67
C LYS A 63 -16.06 -0.76 12.57
N LYS A 64 -15.81 -0.81 13.88
CA LYS A 64 -16.71 -0.21 14.88
C LYS A 64 -16.73 1.30 14.63
N GLN A 65 -17.90 1.87 14.36
CA GLN A 65 -18.02 3.23 13.85
C GLN A 65 -19.29 3.95 14.30
N SER A 66 -19.30 5.28 14.21
CA SER A 66 -20.44 6.15 14.47
C SER A 66 -20.40 7.40 13.57
N SER A 67 -21.43 8.24 13.65
CA SER A 67 -21.42 9.60 13.11
C SER A 67 -21.04 10.57 14.22
N ALA A 68 -20.11 11.48 13.92
CA ALA A 68 -19.62 12.47 14.89
C ALA A 68 -19.65 13.90 14.33
N THR A 69 -20.08 14.86 15.13
CA THR A 69 -19.84 16.28 14.85
C THR A 69 -18.43 16.65 15.29
N CYS A 70 -17.64 17.24 14.38
CA CYS A 70 -16.34 17.83 14.70
C CYS A 70 -16.52 19.31 15.07
N ILE A 71 -15.93 19.71 16.18
CA ILE A 71 -15.94 21.08 16.71
C ILE A 71 -14.50 21.49 17.01
N SER A 72 -14.09 22.68 16.57
CA SER A 72 -12.79 23.26 16.91
C SER A 72 -12.98 24.53 17.72
N LEU A 73 -12.25 24.65 18.81
CA LEU A 73 -12.20 25.82 19.67
C LEU A 73 -10.74 26.25 19.85
N LYS A 74 -10.46 27.54 19.73
CA LYS A 74 -9.12 28.12 19.87
C LYS A 74 -9.06 29.15 20.99
N GLY A 75 -7.88 29.34 21.54
CA GLY A 75 -7.59 30.31 22.59
C GLY A 75 -7.83 29.79 24.00
N GLU A 76 -7.82 30.71 24.97
CA GLU A 76 -7.76 30.40 26.41
C GLU A 76 -8.97 29.62 26.96
N LYS A 77 -10.09 29.61 26.21
CA LYS A 77 -11.29 28.85 26.58
C LYS A 77 -11.15 27.35 26.30
N SER A 78 -10.20 26.93 25.46
CA SER A 78 -9.96 25.53 25.07
C SER A 78 -9.73 24.63 26.29
N ARG A 79 -8.90 25.06 27.25
CA ARG A 79 -8.65 24.30 28.49
C ARG A 79 -9.87 24.20 29.40
N LEU A 80 -10.72 25.24 29.44
CA LEU A 80 -11.94 25.18 30.24
C LEU A 80 -12.94 24.21 29.60
N ALA A 81 -13.06 24.26 28.26
CA ALA A 81 -13.95 23.39 27.50
C ALA A 81 -13.59 21.90 27.66
N SER A 82 -12.30 21.54 27.68
CA SER A 82 -11.91 20.15 27.93
C SER A 82 -12.32 19.69 29.33
N LYS A 83 -12.19 20.53 30.36
CA LYS A 83 -12.63 20.21 31.73
C LYS A 83 -14.14 20.06 31.86
N ASP A 84 -14.91 20.87 31.14
CA ASP A 84 -16.36 20.74 31.13
C ASP A 84 -16.82 19.46 30.42
N ILE A 85 -16.10 19.03 29.37
CA ILE A 85 -16.30 17.72 28.72
C ILE A 85 -16.06 16.59 29.72
N ASP A 86 -14.94 16.62 30.44
CA ASP A 86 -14.65 15.65 31.52
C ASP A 86 -15.71 15.69 32.63
N GLY A 87 -16.28 16.86 32.87
CA GLY A 87 -17.39 17.10 33.80
C GLY A 87 -18.76 16.66 33.29
N GLY A 88 -18.86 16.16 32.05
CA GLY A 88 -20.10 15.63 31.47
C GLY A 88 -21.05 16.70 30.91
N ILE A 89 -20.55 17.84 30.43
CA ILE A 89 -21.37 18.86 29.75
C ILE A 89 -22.17 18.25 28.59
N SER A 90 -23.42 18.70 28.41
CA SER A 90 -24.23 18.29 27.26
C SER A 90 -23.78 19.00 25.98
N TYR A 91 -24.07 18.43 24.81
CA TYR A 91 -23.77 19.09 23.52
C TYR A 91 -24.39 20.48 23.43
N LYS A 92 -25.66 20.60 23.83
CA LYS A 92 -26.39 21.88 23.82
C LYS A 92 -25.71 22.91 24.73
N ASP A 93 -25.39 22.52 25.96
CA ASP A 93 -24.75 23.44 26.91
C ASP A 93 -23.32 23.81 26.47
N PHE A 94 -22.61 22.90 25.78
CA PHE A 94 -21.30 23.18 25.22
C PHE A 94 -21.37 24.28 24.16
N ILE A 95 -22.29 24.16 23.20
CA ILE A 95 -22.47 25.16 22.13
C ILE A 95 -22.91 26.51 22.71
N GLU A 96 -23.80 26.51 23.71
CA GLU A 96 -24.24 27.74 24.38
C GLU A 96 -23.13 28.40 25.20
N LYS A 97 -22.30 27.61 25.90
CA LYS A 97 -21.19 28.11 26.73
C LYS A 97 -20.00 28.59 25.91
N TYR A 98 -19.77 28.00 24.74
CA TYR A 98 -18.65 28.30 23.84
C TYR A 98 -19.14 28.79 22.47
N PRO A 99 -19.70 30.02 22.38
CA PRO A 99 -20.22 30.55 21.12
C PRO A 99 -19.14 30.77 20.05
N ASP A 100 -17.86 30.84 20.46
CA ASP A 100 -16.71 30.97 19.56
C ASP A 100 -16.26 29.61 18.97
N ALA A 101 -16.86 28.50 19.40
CA ALA A 101 -16.57 27.17 18.88
C ALA A 101 -17.08 27.01 17.44
N VAL A 102 -16.23 26.51 16.56
CA VAL A 102 -16.54 26.33 15.14
C VAL A 102 -16.91 24.88 14.87
N VAL A 103 -18.18 24.64 14.52
CA VAL A 103 -18.63 23.34 14.02
C VAL A 103 -18.10 23.15 12.59
N LYS A 104 -17.27 22.13 12.38
CA LYS A 104 -16.61 21.84 11.10
C LYS A 104 -17.45 20.99 10.16
N GLY A 105 -18.32 20.16 10.70
CA GLY A 105 -19.17 19.25 9.93
C GLY A 105 -19.45 17.95 10.68
N GLU A 106 -20.08 17.01 9.99
CA GLU A 106 -20.31 15.65 10.47
C GLU A 106 -19.51 14.64 9.65
N TYR A 107 -18.90 13.69 10.35
CA TYR A 107 -17.96 12.73 9.78
C TYR A 107 -18.30 11.32 10.23
N VAL A 108 -17.93 10.33 9.41
CA VAL A 108 -17.85 8.96 9.89
C VAL A 108 -16.62 8.83 10.79
N PHE A 109 -16.85 8.25 11.96
CA PHE A 109 -15.89 8.10 13.04
C PHE A 109 -15.65 6.62 13.27
N ALA A 110 -14.50 6.08 12.86
CA ALA A 110 -14.21 4.65 12.98
C ALA A 110 -13.06 4.37 13.95
N VAL A 111 -13.17 3.25 14.68
CA VAL A 111 -12.14 2.80 15.61
C VAL A 111 -11.08 1.99 14.85
N TYR A 112 -9.82 2.40 14.99
CA TYR A 112 -8.66 1.71 14.46
C TYR A 112 -7.75 1.25 15.59
N LYS A 113 -7.44 -0.04 15.64
CA LYS A 113 -6.49 -0.61 16.62
C LYS A 113 -5.17 -0.89 15.94
N TYR A 114 -4.07 -0.47 16.55
CA TYR A 114 -2.73 -0.72 16.04
C TYR A 114 -1.74 -0.92 17.18
N LYS A 115 -0.56 -1.45 16.88
CA LYS A 115 0.56 -1.50 17.83
C LYS A 115 1.53 -0.39 17.51
N ASP A 116 1.95 0.36 18.53
CA ASP A 116 3.01 1.36 18.36
C ASP A 116 4.40 0.70 18.23
N TYR A 117 5.44 1.51 18.01
CA TYR A 117 6.83 1.04 17.89
C TYR A 117 7.37 0.34 19.16
N LYS A 118 6.64 0.38 20.28
CA LYS A 118 6.94 -0.34 21.52
C LYS A 118 6.04 -1.57 21.70
N GLU A 119 5.36 -2.02 20.65
CA GLU A 119 4.41 -3.13 20.66
C GLU A 119 3.22 -2.93 21.60
N ARG A 120 2.93 -1.68 21.99
CA ARG A 120 1.77 -1.38 22.84
C ARG A 120 0.54 -1.22 21.98
N GLU A 121 -0.55 -1.86 22.39
CA GLU A 121 -1.84 -1.63 21.77
C GLU A 121 -2.26 -0.18 21.94
N LYS A 122 -2.59 0.45 20.82
CA LYS A 122 -3.08 1.82 20.71
C LYS A 122 -4.38 1.79 19.93
N ILE A 123 -5.27 2.68 20.33
CA ILE A 123 -6.53 2.88 19.64
C ILE A 123 -6.49 4.28 19.06
N SER A 124 -6.64 4.35 17.74
CA SER A 124 -6.84 5.59 17.02
C SER A 124 -8.24 5.70 16.47
N PHE A 125 -8.68 6.92 16.19
CA PHE A 125 -9.88 7.17 15.42
C PHE A 125 -9.50 7.64 14.03
N ASP A 126 -10.20 7.05 13.08
CA ASP A 126 -10.06 7.36 11.67
C ASP A 126 -11.20 8.26 11.23
N PHE A 127 -10.82 9.36 10.58
CA PHE A 127 -11.71 10.34 9.98
C PHE A 127 -11.41 10.42 8.50
N ILE A 128 -12.45 10.23 7.70
CA ILE A 128 -12.34 10.49 6.26
C ILE A 128 -12.66 11.97 6.06
N THR A 129 -11.62 12.78 5.90
CA THR A 129 -11.76 14.20 5.52
C THR A 129 -12.09 14.28 4.03
N TYR A 130 -12.89 15.28 3.65
CA TYR A 130 -13.37 15.45 2.28
C TYR A 130 -12.43 16.34 1.44
N ASP A 131 -11.16 16.51 1.86
CA ASP A 131 -10.17 17.31 1.15
C ASP A 131 -9.21 16.46 0.31
N TRP A 132 -8.64 17.09 -0.73
CA TRP A 132 -7.79 16.53 -1.80
C TRP A 132 -6.58 15.69 -1.36
N ARG A 133 -6.32 15.57 -0.05
CA ARG A 133 -5.27 14.68 0.49
C ARG A 133 -5.77 13.26 0.75
N ASP A 134 -7.06 12.98 0.53
CA ASP A 134 -7.68 11.66 0.24
C ASP A 134 -7.08 10.44 0.98
N THR A 135 -6.74 10.62 2.25
CA THR A 135 -6.35 9.54 3.16
C THR A 135 -7.07 9.72 4.48
N PRO A 136 -7.57 8.63 5.10
CA PRO A 136 -7.78 8.53 6.53
C PRO A 136 -6.86 9.44 7.36
N TYR A 137 -7.42 10.43 8.02
CA TYR A 137 -6.67 11.23 9.00
C TYR A 137 -6.83 10.58 10.38
N TYR A 138 -5.72 10.47 11.11
CA TYR A 138 -5.67 9.88 12.44
C TYR A 138 -5.37 10.99 13.43
N GLU A 139 -6.26 11.19 14.39
CA GLU A 139 -6.16 12.34 15.28
C GLU A 139 -6.00 11.92 16.74
N THR A 140 -6.84 10.99 17.22
CA THR A 140 -6.85 10.67 18.65
C THR A 140 -6.10 9.38 18.92
N LEU A 141 -5.38 9.32 20.05
CA LEU A 141 -4.75 8.10 20.55
C LEU A 141 -5.19 7.85 21.99
N ALA A 142 -5.86 6.72 22.21
CA ALA A 142 -6.21 6.24 23.54
C ALA A 142 -5.49 4.91 23.83
N GLU A 143 -4.85 4.82 25.00
CA GLU A 143 -4.31 3.55 25.51
C GLU A 143 -5.43 2.65 26.08
N ASN A 144 -6.52 3.25 26.57
CA ASN A 144 -7.66 2.56 27.16
C ASN A 144 -8.97 3.13 26.60
N PHE A 145 -9.35 2.72 25.40
CA PHE A 145 -10.61 3.15 24.78
C PHE A 145 -11.80 2.75 25.65
N LYS A 146 -12.60 3.75 26.02
CA LYS A 146 -13.96 3.57 26.54
C LYS A 146 -14.92 4.27 25.60
N GLU A 147 -16.04 3.61 25.31
CA GLU A 147 -17.10 4.22 24.51
C GLU A 147 -17.77 5.33 25.32
N GLN A 148 -17.76 6.54 24.77
CA GLN A 148 -18.33 7.73 25.39
C GLN A 148 -18.83 8.68 24.29
N GLN A 149 -19.66 9.66 24.66
CA GLN A 149 -20.22 10.59 23.68
C GLN A 149 -19.20 11.64 23.22
N TRP A 150 -18.24 12.01 24.07
CA TRP A 150 -17.25 13.03 23.78
C TRP A 150 -15.86 12.44 23.61
N TYR A 151 -15.21 12.74 22.49
CA TYR A 151 -13.76 12.55 22.33
C TYR A 151 -13.14 13.90 22.03
N TYR A 152 -11.94 14.16 22.55
CA TYR A 152 -11.28 15.42 22.26
C TYR A 152 -9.76 15.29 22.24
N LEU A 153 -9.14 16.24 21.53
CA LEU A 153 -7.72 16.48 21.49
C LEU A 153 -7.47 17.90 21.91
N TYR A 154 -6.67 18.03 22.96
CA TYR A 154 -6.30 19.31 23.51
C TYR A 154 -4.81 19.52 23.28
N HIS A 155 -4.50 20.64 22.63
CA HIS A 155 -3.15 21.10 22.35
C HIS A 155 -2.87 22.33 23.19
N GLU A 156 -1.90 22.22 24.09
CA GLU A 156 -1.44 23.36 24.88
C GLU A 156 -0.83 24.43 23.97
N LYS A 157 -0.94 25.69 24.42
CA LYS A 157 -0.29 26.82 23.76
C LYS A 157 1.21 26.56 23.59
N SER A 158 1.72 26.82 22.40
CA SER A 158 3.16 26.81 22.11
C SER A 158 3.62 28.18 21.60
N GLU A 159 4.92 28.33 21.34
CA GLU A 159 5.45 29.54 20.67
C GLU A 159 4.95 29.68 19.22
N TYR A 160 4.51 28.57 18.60
CA TYR A 160 4.09 28.50 17.19
C TYR A 160 2.58 28.43 16.99
N SER A 161 1.82 28.16 18.05
CA SER A 161 0.37 27.92 17.96
C SER A 161 -0.35 28.36 19.23
N GLU A 162 -1.56 28.89 19.05
CA GLU A 162 -2.49 29.11 20.15
C GLU A 162 -2.92 27.78 20.77
N GLU A 163 -3.49 27.85 21.98
CA GLU A 163 -4.14 26.71 22.60
C GLU A 163 -5.37 26.29 21.77
N GLU A 164 -5.52 25.00 21.49
CA GLU A 164 -6.57 24.49 20.60
C GLU A 164 -7.22 23.23 21.19
N LEU A 165 -8.53 23.12 21.00
CA LEU A 165 -9.32 21.95 21.34
C LEU A 165 -10.09 21.51 20.09
N THR A 166 -9.83 20.27 19.65
CA THR A 166 -10.67 19.58 18.66
C THR A 166 -11.54 18.57 19.39
N VAL A 167 -12.85 18.61 19.14
CA VAL A 167 -13.84 17.78 19.81
C VAL A 167 -14.65 17.00 18.78
N TYR A 168 -14.97 15.76 19.13
CA TYR A 168 -15.82 14.87 18.38
C TYR A 168 -16.98 14.42 19.28
N TYR A 169 -18.18 14.85 18.95
CA TYR A 169 -19.40 14.46 19.64
C TYR A 169 -20.13 13.37 18.85
N LEU A 170 -20.28 12.19 19.45
CA LEU A 170 -21.01 11.08 18.85
C LEU A 170 -22.53 11.24 19.01
N HIS A 171 -23.24 11.24 17.89
CA HIS A 171 -24.71 11.31 17.89
C HIS A 171 -25.38 9.98 18.19
N ARG A 172 -24.67 8.88 17.96
CA ARG A 172 -25.15 7.51 18.19
C ARG A 172 -24.05 6.66 18.82
N LYS A 173 -24.47 5.56 19.45
CA LYS A 173 -23.52 4.53 19.90
C LYS A 173 -22.75 3.99 18.72
N MET A 174 -21.53 3.54 18.99
CA MET A 174 -20.71 2.95 17.95
C MET A 174 -21.17 1.53 17.64
N GLU A 175 -21.32 1.23 16.35
CA GLU A 175 -21.83 -0.05 15.87
C GLU A 175 -20.84 -0.70 14.90
N SER A 176 -20.93 -2.03 14.82
CA SER A 176 -20.25 -2.85 13.82
C SER A 176 -21.29 -3.77 13.21
N THR A 177 -21.30 -3.87 11.90
CA THR A 177 -22.31 -4.62 11.14
C THR A 177 -21.63 -5.71 10.31
N SER A 178 -22.34 -6.81 10.03
CA SER A 178 -21.81 -7.84 9.15
C SER A 178 -21.62 -7.26 7.75
N LEU A 179 -20.44 -7.49 7.17
CA LEU A 179 -20.13 -7.01 5.84
C LEU A 179 -20.92 -7.83 4.80
N PRO A 180 -21.62 -7.20 3.85
CA PRO A 180 -22.41 -7.91 2.84
C PRO A 180 -21.58 -8.97 2.12
N GLU A 181 -22.16 -10.16 1.89
CA GLU A 181 -21.45 -11.36 1.38
C GLU A 181 -20.58 -11.06 0.16
N LYS A 182 -21.11 -10.31 -0.81
CA LYS A 182 -20.41 -9.94 -2.05
C LYS A 182 -19.12 -9.13 -1.81
N TYR A 183 -19.01 -8.41 -0.70
CA TYR A 183 -17.82 -7.65 -0.33
C TYR A 183 -16.92 -8.44 0.62
N SER A 184 -17.51 -9.22 1.53
CA SER A 184 -16.79 -10.24 2.32
C SER A 184 -16.01 -11.19 1.42
N ARG A 185 -16.57 -11.59 0.27
CA ARG A 185 -15.88 -12.42 -0.72
C ARG A 185 -14.68 -11.75 -1.38
N LYS A 186 -14.69 -10.42 -1.57
CA LYS A 186 -13.52 -9.69 -2.10
C LYS A 186 -12.38 -9.67 -1.08
N VAL A 187 -12.71 -9.38 0.19
CA VAL A 187 -11.74 -9.47 1.29
C VAL A 187 -11.17 -10.88 1.40
N GLN A 188 -12.04 -11.90 1.39
CA GLN A 188 -11.61 -13.30 1.42
C GLN A 188 -10.73 -13.69 0.23
N TYR A 189 -11.05 -13.22 -0.98
CA TYR A 189 -10.24 -13.46 -2.17
C TYR A 189 -8.83 -12.89 -1.99
N SER A 190 -8.72 -11.66 -1.47
CA SER A 190 -7.43 -11.06 -1.17
C SER A 190 -6.63 -11.84 -0.11
N GLU A 191 -7.28 -12.37 0.94
CA GLU A 191 -6.61 -13.22 1.94
C GLU A 191 -6.22 -14.60 1.40
N CYS A 192 -6.94 -15.11 0.40
CA CYS A 192 -6.63 -16.38 -0.25
C CYS A 192 -5.41 -16.26 -1.17
N LEU A 193 -5.29 -15.14 -1.88
CA LEU A 193 -4.13 -14.87 -2.74
C LEU A 193 -2.93 -14.40 -1.93
N VAL A 194 -3.13 -13.48 -0.98
CA VAL A 194 -2.06 -12.95 -0.15
C VAL A 194 -1.98 -13.80 1.11
N ASP A 195 -1.05 -14.77 1.15
CA ASP A 195 -0.85 -15.60 2.34
C ASP A 195 -0.62 -14.70 3.57
N THR A 196 -1.59 -14.74 4.49
CA THR A 196 -1.62 -13.91 5.70
C THR A 196 -0.74 -14.43 6.83
N THR A 197 0.01 -15.51 6.59
CA THR A 197 1.04 -16.03 7.50
C THR A 197 2.45 -15.66 7.06
N ALA A 198 2.64 -15.35 5.77
CA ALA A 198 3.92 -14.97 5.22
C ALA A 198 4.19 -13.46 5.34
N GLN A 199 5.47 -13.11 5.47
CA GLN A 199 5.98 -11.75 5.34
C GLN A 199 7.13 -11.76 4.33
N VAL A 200 7.32 -10.65 3.62
CA VAL A 200 8.41 -10.50 2.65
C VAL A 200 9.74 -10.69 3.37
N PHE A 201 9.96 -9.96 4.46
CA PHE A 201 11.17 -10.03 5.26
C PHE A 201 11.01 -10.97 6.46
N PHE A 202 12.10 -11.59 6.89
CA PHE A 202 12.13 -12.30 8.16
C PHE A 202 12.00 -11.34 9.34
N GLU A 203 11.49 -11.82 10.48
CA GLU A 203 11.28 -11.02 11.69
C GLU A 203 12.58 -10.38 12.18
N ASN A 204 13.68 -11.13 12.12
CA ASN A 204 15.04 -10.69 12.48
C ASN A 204 15.83 -10.06 11.32
N ALA A 205 15.17 -9.69 10.21
CA ALA A 205 15.84 -9.06 9.09
C ALA A 205 16.49 -7.72 9.50
N ASN A 206 17.73 -7.52 9.05
CA ASN A 206 18.52 -6.35 9.41
C ASN A 206 18.07 -5.11 8.62
N ASP A 207 17.93 -3.97 9.29
CA ASP A 207 17.76 -2.69 8.60
C ASP A 207 19.09 -2.22 8.00
N ASP A 208 19.09 -2.00 6.69
CA ASP A 208 20.23 -1.57 5.88
C ASP A 208 20.06 -0.10 5.50
N MET A 209 20.15 0.76 6.53
CA MET A 209 20.05 2.23 6.38
C MET A 209 21.40 2.86 6.04
N PHE A 210 22.48 2.25 6.56
CA PHE A 210 23.87 2.57 6.26
C PHE A 210 24.65 1.27 6.21
N PRO A 211 25.00 0.75 5.02
CA PRO A 211 25.80 -0.46 4.93
C PRO A 211 27.14 -0.22 5.64
N SER A 212 27.28 -0.81 6.83
CA SER A 212 28.52 -0.84 7.59
C SER A 212 29.46 -1.81 6.89
N TYR A 213 30.40 -1.29 6.12
CA TYR A 213 31.46 -2.09 5.53
C TYR A 213 32.44 -2.54 6.61
N ASP A 214 32.38 -3.82 7.01
CA ASP A 214 33.47 -4.43 7.76
C ASP A 214 34.51 -5.02 6.79
N PRO A 215 35.71 -4.41 6.67
CA PRO A 215 36.77 -4.92 5.79
C PRO A 215 37.31 -6.29 6.22
N LYS A 216 36.97 -6.78 7.42
CA LYS A 216 37.32 -8.13 7.89
C LYS A 216 36.26 -9.19 7.55
N SER A 217 35.10 -8.78 7.06
CA SER A 217 34.02 -9.71 6.71
C SER A 217 34.42 -10.65 5.58
N LYS A 218 33.90 -11.87 5.62
CA LYS A 218 34.08 -12.86 4.54
C LYS A 218 33.44 -12.38 3.25
N VAL A 219 32.28 -11.73 3.35
CA VAL A 219 31.62 -11.09 2.21
C VAL A 219 32.53 -10.05 1.55
N PHE A 220 33.12 -9.13 2.33
CA PHE A 220 34.04 -8.13 1.79
C PHE A 220 35.29 -8.77 1.17
N THR A 221 35.83 -9.81 1.80
CA THR A 221 37.01 -10.54 1.31
C THR A 221 36.74 -11.15 -0.06
N PHE A 222 35.61 -11.82 -0.23
CA PHE A 222 35.19 -12.37 -1.52
C PHE A 222 34.97 -11.28 -2.57
N LEU A 223 34.17 -10.26 -2.26
CA LEU A 223 33.89 -9.17 -3.21
C LEU A 223 35.16 -8.42 -3.65
N SER A 224 36.09 -8.20 -2.72
CA SER A 224 37.39 -7.60 -3.03
C SER A 224 38.21 -8.47 -3.98
N TYR A 225 38.20 -9.79 -3.78
CA TYR A 225 38.85 -10.72 -4.70
C TYR A 225 38.22 -10.69 -6.09
N MET A 226 36.88 -10.68 -6.19
CA MET A 226 36.18 -10.57 -7.47
C MET A 226 36.49 -9.25 -8.20
N LYS A 227 36.62 -8.14 -7.48
CA LYS A 227 37.02 -6.84 -8.04
C LYS A 227 38.44 -6.86 -8.62
N LEU A 228 39.36 -7.65 -8.05
CA LEU A 228 40.72 -7.83 -8.58
C LEU A 228 40.73 -8.63 -9.88
N LYS A 229 39.80 -9.57 -10.05
CA LYS A 229 39.70 -10.39 -11.27
C LYS A 229 39.28 -9.62 -12.50
N LYS A 230 38.52 -8.53 -12.32
CA LYS A 230 38.08 -7.63 -13.40
C LYS A 230 37.43 -8.38 -14.58
N TRP A 231 36.64 -9.42 -14.31
CA TRP A 231 35.91 -10.17 -15.34
C TRP A 231 34.83 -9.28 -15.97
N LYS A 232 35.15 -8.70 -17.13
CA LYS A 232 34.25 -7.88 -17.94
C LYS A 232 33.60 -8.73 -19.03
N CYS A 233 32.79 -9.68 -18.61
CA CYS A 233 32.00 -10.57 -19.48
C CYS A 233 30.59 -10.75 -18.91
N ASP A 234 29.73 -11.41 -19.69
CA ASP A 234 28.40 -11.84 -19.24
C ASP A 234 28.50 -12.89 -18.11
N TRP A 235 27.33 -13.24 -17.56
CA TRP A 235 27.26 -14.18 -16.45
C TRP A 235 27.63 -15.61 -16.83
N GLU A 236 27.30 -16.06 -18.05
CA GLU A 236 27.67 -17.38 -18.53
C GLU A 236 29.19 -17.56 -18.49
N LYS A 237 29.94 -16.60 -19.05
CA LYS A 237 31.39 -16.66 -19.03
C LYS A 237 31.98 -16.46 -17.63
N LYS A 238 31.36 -15.64 -16.78
CA LYS A 238 31.78 -15.50 -15.37
C LYS A 238 31.63 -16.80 -14.59
N ILE A 239 30.58 -17.58 -14.83
CA ILE A 239 30.36 -18.87 -14.18
C ILE A 239 31.48 -19.85 -14.57
N GLU A 240 31.84 -19.92 -15.87
CA GLU A 240 32.96 -20.75 -16.32
C GLU A 240 34.27 -20.36 -15.61
N LEU A 241 34.60 -19.07 -15.59
CA LEU A 241 35.80 -18.56 -14.94
C LEU A 241 35.80 -18.79 -13.42
N PHE A 242 34.63 -18.70 -12.78
CA PHE A 242 34.46 -19.00 -11.36
C PHE A 242 34.74 -20.48 -11.06
N ASN A 243 34.25 -21.38 -11.89
CA ASN A 243 34.44 -22.82 -11.74
C ASN A 243 35.91 -23.25 -11.91
N GLU A 244 36.73 -22.46 -12.61
CA GLU A 244 38.18 -22.68 -12.74
C GLU A 244 39.01 -22.04 -11.61
N ASP A 245 38.43 -21.15 -10.82
CA ASP A 245 39.12 -20.40 -9.76
C ASP A 245 38.81 -20.97 -8.37
N GLU A 246 39.60 -21.96 -7.94
CA GLU A 246 39.44 -22.62 -6.63
C GLU A 246 39.44 -21.63 -5.45
N LYS A 247 40.21 -20.55 -5.58
CA LYS A 247 40.26 -19.51 -4.54
C LYS A 247 38.97 -18.68 -4.53
N ALA A 248 38.41 -18.33 -5.69
CA ALA A 248 37.11 -17.67 -5.77
C ALA A 248 36.03 -18.54 -5.10
N GLN A 249 35.99 -19.83 -5.43
CA GLN A 249 35.03 -20.79 -4.89
C GLN A 249 35.16 -20.92 -3.38
N LYS A 250 36.38 -21.07 -2.86
CA LYS A 250 36.61 -21.13 -1.41
C LYS A 250 36.10 -19.87 -0.70
N LEU A 251 36.46 -18.68 -1.20
CA LEU A 251 36.03 -17.42 -0.60
C LEU A 251 34.52 -17.22 -0.69
N PHE A 252 33.91 -17.60 -1.80
CA PHE A 252 32.46 -17.56 -1.99
C PHE A 252 31.74 -18.48 -1.00
N ASN A 253 32.18 -19.74 -0.88
CA ASN A 253 31.56 -20.71 0.02
C ASN A 253 31.69 -20.29 1.50
N GLU A 254 32.84 -19.74 1.91
CA GLU A 254 33.01 -19.17 3.25
C GLU A 254 32.04 -17.99 3.50
N ALA A 255 31.90 -17.09 2.54
CA ALA A 255 30.98 -15.95 2.63
C ALA A 255 29.50 -16.37 2.61
N LEU A 256 29.17 -17.39 1.83
CA LEU A 256 27.80 -17.91 1.73
C LEU A 256 27.40 -18.62 3.03
N ASP A 257 28.25 -19.49 3.58
CA ASP A 257 27.95 -20.22 4.82
C ASP A 257 27.72 -19.27 6.01
N ILE A 258 28.58 -18.26 6.17
CA ILE A 258 28.47 -17.31 7.28
C ILE A 258 27.25 -16.38 7.15
N THR A 259 26.86 -16.01 5.93
CA THR A 259 25.67 -15.17 5.70
C THR A 259 24.36 -15.96 5.85
N LEU A 260 24.34 -17.23 5.44
CA LEU A 260 23.18 -18.10 5.66
C LEU A 260 22.93 -18.41 7.14
N LYS A 261 23.99 -18.44 7.96
CA LYS A 261 23.89 -18.56 9.43
C LYS A 261 23.43 -17.28 10.11
N GLY A 262 23.46 -16.14 9.42
CA GLY A 262 23.14 -14.83 9.98
C GLY A 262 24.27 -14.19 10.77
N ASP A 263 25.48 -14.76 10.73
CA ASP A 263 26.67 -14.26 11.44
C ASP A 263 27.27 -13.03 10.73
N GLU A 264 27.10 -12.91 9.40
CA GLU A 264 27.44 -11.73 8.62
C GLU A 264 26.26 -11.30 7.72
N ARG A 265 26.24 -10.01 7.37
CA ARG A 265 25.23 -9.45 6.47
C ARG A 265 25.64 -9.62 5.01
N ALA A 266 24.72 -10.12 4.18
CA ALA A 266 24.88 -10.07 2.74
C ALA A 266 24.71 -8.64 2.22
N SER A 267 25.33 -8.35 1.07
CA SER A 267 25.12 -7.10 0.32
C SER A 267 24.45 -7.41 -1.00
N ASP A 268 23.84 -6.40 -1.63
CA ASP A 268 23.18 -6.58 -2.94
C ASP A 268 24.14 -7.15 -4.01
N GLU A 269 25.40 -6.70 -4.02
CA GLU A 269 26.44 -7.22 -4.90
C GLU A 269 26.72 -8.71 -4.65
N PHE A 270 26.83 -9.11 -3.37
CA PHE A 270 27.07 -10.51 -3.00
C PHE A 270 25.88 -11.41 -3.35
N GLU A 271 24.66 -10.97 -3.09
CA GLU A 271 23.44 -11.71 -3.43
C GLU A 271 23.33 -11.94 -4.93
N GLY A 272 23.75 -10.98 -5.77
CA GLY A 272 23.84 -11.18 -7.21
C GLY A 272 24.77 -12.33 -7.60
N TYR A 273 25.93 -12.46 -6.93
CA TYR A 273 26.78 -13.64 -7.12
C TYR A 273 26.12 -14.93 -6.64
N VAL A 274 25.38 -14.91 -5.52
CA VAL A 274 24.66 -16.09 -5.02
C VAL A 274 23.60 -16.56 -6.01
N THR A 275 22.88 -15.65 -6.68
CA THR A 275 21.91 -16.00 -7.73
C THR A 275 22.55 -16.82 -8.86
N HIS A 276 23.77 -16.46 -9.28
CA HIS A 276 24.41 -17.07 -10.45
C HIS A 276 25.36 -18.24 -10.11
N PHE A 277 26.00 -18.22 -8.94
CA PHE A 277 27.02 -19.22 -8.56
C PHE A 277 26.48 -20.31 -7.64
N ASP A 278 25.31 -20.13 -7.04
CA ASP A 278 24.69 -21.14 -6.19
C ASP A 278 23.23 -21.41 -6.57
N SER A 279 22.30 -20.54 -6.18
CA SER A 279 20.87 -20.76 -6.44
C SER A 279 20.02 -19.51 -6.21
N PRO A 280 18.95 -19.32 -7.00
CA PRO A 280 17.93 -18.29 -6.76
C PRO A 280 17.27 -18.40 -5.39
N GLN A 281 17.09 -19.63 -4.86
CA GLN A 281 16.47 -19.86 -3.54
C GLN A 281 17.32 -19.28 -2.41
N LYS A 282 18.64 -19.49 -2.43
CA LYS A 282 19.53 -18.90 -1.41
C LYS A 282 19.66 -17.40 -1.57
N ALA A 283 19.68 -16.89 -2.81
CA ALA A 283 19.66 -15.45 -3.05
C ALA A 283 18.38 -14.80 -2.51
N LEU A 284 17.21 -15.43 -2.73
CA LEU A 284 15.93 -14.99 -2.19
C LEU A 284 15.96 -14.97 -0.67
N PHE A 285 16.47 -16.04 -0.03
CA PHE A 285 16.64 -16.09 1.41
C PHE A 285 17.47 -14.91 1.92
N LEU A 286 18.65 -14.65 1.34
CA LEU A 286 19.53 -13.55 1.77
C LEU A 286 18.87 -12.18 1.58
N LYS A 287 18.18 -11.94 0.46
CA LYS A 287 17.45 -10.68 0.23
C LYS A 287 16.36 -10.43 1.27
N ARG A 288 15.66 -11.48 1.70
CA ARG A 288 14.62 -11.41 2.72
C ARG A 288 15.17 -11.23 4.15
N SER A 289 16.47 -11.46 4.35
CA SER A 289 17.18 -11.24 5.61
C SER A 289 17.66 -9.80 5.82
N ARG A 290 17.40 -8.89 4.85
CA ARG A 290 17.70 -7.45 4.99
C ARG A 290 16.59 -6.56 4.44
N LYS A 291 16.37 -5.43 5.10
CA LYS A 291 15.42 -4.38 4.73
C LYS A 291 16.19 -3.15 4.26
N VAL A 292 16.02 -2.76 3.01
CA VAL A 292 16.64 -1.54 2.47
C VAL A 292 15.79 -0.33 2.83
N VAL A 293 16.40 0.65 3.49
CA VAL A 293 15.74 1.92 3.85
C VAL A 293 16.24 3.02 2.93
N GLY A 294 15.32 3.72 2.25
CA GLY A 294 15.70 4.79 1.34
C GLY A 294 16.23 6.02 2.07
N GLN A 295 17.31 6.61 1.59
CA GLN A 295 17.91 7.81 2.22
C GLN A 295 17.14 9.10 1.93
N CYS A 296 16.43 9.15 0.81
CA CYS A 296 15.58 10.27 0.43
C CYS A 296 14.45 9.83 -0.50
N SER A 297 13.58 10.77 -0.87
CA SER A 297 12.45 10.50 -1.77
C SER A 297 12.87 10.06 -3.18
N MET A 298 14.07 10.40 -3.64
CA MET A 298 14.56 9.94 -4.94
C MET A 298 15.28 8.59 -4.87
N ASP A 299 15.49 8.05 -3.66
CA ASP A 299 16.14 6.76 -3.47
C ASP A 299 15.20 5.61 -3.88
N ARG A 300 15.59 4.95 -4.97
CA ARG A 300 14.87 3.81 -5.54
C ARG A 300 15.37 2.47 -5.02
N SER A 301 16.41 2.44 -4.19
CA SER A 301 17.02 1.20 -3.68
C SER A 301 16.01 0.26 -3.00
N PRO A 302 15.06 0.74 -2.17
CA PRO A 302 14.03 -0.15 -1.60
C PRO A 302 13.12 -0.80 -2.66
N ARG A 303 12.83 -0.06 -3.74
CA ARG A 303 11.98 -0.53 -4.84
C ARG A 303 12.70 -1.55 -5.71
N TYR A 304 13.97 -1.33 -6.03
CA TYR A 304 14.81 -2.33 -6.71
C TYR A 304 15.01 -3.57 -5.85
N HIS A 305 15.19 -3.43 -4.53
CA HIS A 305 15.29 -4.57 -3.63
C HIS A 305 14.01 -5.42 -3.64
N ALA A 306 12.84 -4.77 -3.57
CA ALA A 306 11.55 -5.45 -3.65
C ALA A 306 11.32 -6.09 -5.03
N LEU A 307 11.74 -5.43 -6.12
CA LEU A 307 11.70 -6.01 -7.47
C LEU A 307 12.52 -7.29 -7.52
N HIS A 308 13.79 -7.26 -7.08
CA HIS A 308 14.65 -8.44 -7.10
C HIS A 308 14.11 -9.57 -6.21
N ILE A 309 13.47 -9.25 -5.08
CA ILE A 309 12.76 -10.26 -4.27
C ILE A 309 11.60 -10.85 -5.05
N ALA A 310 10.78 -10.04 -5.71
CA ALA A 310 9.66 -10.51 -6.51
C ALA A 310 10.14 -11.35 -7.71
N GLU A 311 11.19 -10.94 -8.42
CA GLU A 311 11.80 -11.71 -9.51
C GLU A 311 12.25 -13.10 -9.04
N LEU A 312 13.07 -13.16 -7.98
CA LEU A 312 13.54 -14.43 -7.43
C LEU A 312 12.38 -15.27 -6.87
N ALA A 313 11.38 -14.66 -6.25
CA ALA A 313 10.19 -15.37 -5.79
C ALA A 313 9.39 -15.95 -6.97
N GLY A 314 9.30 -15.22 -8.09
CA GLY A 314 8.71 -15.71 -9.33
C GLY A 314 9.48 -16.89 -9.92
N GLU A 315 10.81 -16.78 -10.01
CA GLU A 315 11.70 -17.83 -10.53
C GLU A 315 11.75 -19.10 -9.67
N THR A 316 11.44 -18.96 -8.38
CA THR A 316 11.41 -20.06 -7.41
C THR A 316 9.99 -20.53 -7.09
N ALA A 317 8.99 -19.99 -7.80
CA ALA A 317 7.58 -20.30 -7.62
C ALA A 317 7.07 -20.09 -6.16
N THR A 318 7.64 -19.12 -5.44
CA THR A 318 7.27 -18.74 -4.07
C THR A 318 6.18 -17.66 -4.08
N TRP A 319 4.94 -18.06 -4.39
CA TRP A 319 3.81 -17.16 -4.66
C TRP A 319 3.57 -16.11 -3.58
N GLU A 320 3.57 -16.50 -2.31
CA GLU A 320 3.26 -15.63 -1.19
C GLU A 320 4.24 -14.47 -1.05
N ILE A 321 5.51 -14.71 -1.38
CA ILE A 321 6.55 -13.69 -1.37
C ILE A 321 6.47 -12.84 -2.64
N PHE A 322 6.24 -13.46 -3.79
CA PHE A 322 6.05 -12.77 -5.05
C PHE A 322 4.93 -11.74 -4.95
N LEU A 323 3.72 -12.16 -4.57
CA LEU A 323 2.54 -11.30 -4.57
C LEU A 323 2.69 -10.17 -3.56
N ARG A 324 3.20 -10.45 -2.35
CA ARG A 324 3.42 -9.40 -1.34
C ARG A 324 4.46 -8.38 -1.78
N ALA A 325 5.61 -8.83 -2.30
CA ALA A 325 6.64 -7.92 -2.79
C ALA A 325 6.13 -7.09 -3.97
N HIS A 326 5.36 -7.68 -4.89
CA HIS A 326 4.73 -6.98 -5.99
C HIS A 326 3.70 -5.94 -5.51
N LEU A 327 2.84 -6.29 -4.56
CA LEU A 327 1.90 -5.34 -3.96
C LEU A 327 2.62 -4.21 -3.21
N ASP A 328 3.77 -4.48 -2.58
CA ASP A 328 4.60 -3.44 -1.95
C ASP A 328 5.21 -2.48 -2.98
N ILE A 329 5.62 -2.98 -4.16
CA ILE A 329 6.03 -2.15 -5.29
C ILE A 329 4.88 -1.27 -5.77
N MET A 330 3.70 -1.86 -6.00
CA MET A 330 2.50 -1.15 -6.47
C MET A 330 2.08 -0.05 -5.49
N ASN A 331 1.98 -0.40 -4.20
CA ASN A 331 1.59 0.49 -3.10
C ASN A 331 2.73 1.39 -2.61
N ASP A 332 3.93 1.23 -3.15
CA ASP A 332 5.14 1.94 -2.74
C ASP A 332 5.38 1.90 -1.21
N ARG A 333 5.14 0.72 -0.62
CA ARG A 333 5.21 0.48 0.82
C ARG A 333 6.66 0.27 1.28
N PHE A 334 7.43 1.35 1.26
CA PHE A 334 8.85 1.31 1.64
C PHE A 334 9.20 2.40 2.64
N ASN A 335 10.07 2.06 3.60
CA ASN A 335 10.60 3.01 4.56
C ASN A 335 11.63 3.93 3.88
N ARG A 336 11.50 5.24 4.11
CA ARG A 336 12.45 6.25 3.66
C ARG A 336 12.66 7.27 4.78
N MET A 337 13.89 7.76 4.91
CA MET A 337 14.27 8.78 5.91
C MET A 337 13.55 10.11 5.68
N SER A 338 13.31 10.44 4.41
CA SER A 338 12.53 11.60 3.98
C SER A 338 11.83 11.23 2.69
N ASP A 339 10.50 11.36 2.63
CA ASP A 339 9.74 11.10 1.42
C ASP A 339 8.90 12.32 1.03
N GLY A 340 8.98 12.70 -0.25
CA GLY A 340 8.35 13.89 -0.81
C GLY A 340 7.38 13.49 -1.91
N SER A 341 6.23 14.17 -1.97
CA SER A 341 5.13 13.81 -2.88
C SER A 341 5.51 13.85 -4.37
N TYR A 342 6.42 14.75 -4.78
CA TYR A 342 6.82 14.87 -6.19
C TYR A 342 7.50 13.59 -6.73
N ALA A 343 8.30 12.91 -5.90
CA ALA A 343 9.02 11.70 -6.31
C ALA A 343 8.08 10.49 -6.49
N GLN A 344 6.89 10.52 -5.87
CA GLN A 344 5.90 9.45 -5.98
C GLN A 344 5.27 9.39 -7.39
N ALA A 345 5.25 10.51 -8.13
CA ALA A 345 4.70 10.56 -9.48
C ALA A 345 5.46 9.65 -10.47
N GLU A 346 6.79 9.56 -10.33
CA GLU A 346 7.63 8.74 -11.21
C GLU A 346 7.50 7.23 -10.95
N ARG A 347 7.14 6.84 -9.72
CA ARG A 347 7.04 5.45 -9.25
C ARG A 347 5.79 4.77 -9.82
N GLN A 348 5.95 3.91 -10.81
CA GLN A 348 4.84 3.24 -11.50
C GLN A 348 4.15 2.19 -10.60
N THR A 349 2.95 1.75 -10.97
CA THR A 349 2.16 0.79 -10.17
C THR A 349 2.37 -0.66 -10.59
N TYR A 350 2.72 -0.90 -11.86
CA TYR A 350 2.93 -2.25 -12.41
C TYR A 350 1.72 -3.18 -12.23
N ILE A 351 0.49 -2.63 -12.34
CA ILE A 351 -0.74 -3.43 -12.26
C ILE A 351 -0.87 -4.45 -13.40
N LYS A 352 -0.24 -4.20 -14.55
CA LYS A 352 -0.31 -5.07 -15.74
C LYS A 352 0.22 -6.48 -15.44
N GLU A 353 1.23 -6.57 -14.58
CA GLU A 353 1.80 -7.83 -14.12
C GLU A 353 0.73 -8.71 -13.44
N LEU A 354 -0.13 -8.11 -12.61
CA LEU A 354 -1.26 -8.81 -11.98
C LEU A 354 -2.32 -9.23 -13.01
N GLU A 355 -2.63 -8.36 -13.97
CA GLU A 355 -3.59 -8.61 -15.04
C GLU A 355 -3.19 -9.74 -16.00
N GLU A 356 -1.92 -10.13 -15.97
CA GLU A 356 -1.35 -11.24 -16.74
C GLU A 356 -1.26 -12.55 -15.94
N LEU A 357 -1.69 -12.60 -14.68
CA LEU A 357 -1.61 -13.80 -13.82
C LEU A 357 -2.90 -14.62 -13.75
N ASP A 358 -3.94 -14.24 -14.49
CA ASP A 358 -5.29 -14.84 -14.43
C ASP A 358 -5.93 -14.80 -13.02
N ILE A 359 -5.56 -13.77 -12.24
CA ILE A 359 -6.26 -13.42 -11.01
C ILE A 359 -7.44 -12.50 -11.33
N ASN A 360 -8.46 -12.53 -10.48
CA ASN A 360 -9.51 -11.52 -10.47
C ASN A 360 -8.97 -10.24 -9.81
N VAL A 361 -8.29 -9.40 -10.60
CA VAL A 361 -7.68 -8.15 -10.14
C VAL A 361 -8.71 -7.23 -9.43
N PRO A 362 -9.97 -7.11 -9.90
CA PRO A 362 -10.99 -6.33 -9.21
C PRO A 362 -11.29 -6.81 -7.79
N ASP A 363 -11.43 -8.11 -7.58
CA ASP A 363 -11.68 -8.67 -6.26
C ASP A 363 -10.46 -8.53 -5.35
N LEU A 364 -9.24 -8.73 -5.88
CA LEU A 364 -8.00 -8.55 -5.12
C LEU A 364 -7.85 -7.10 -4.66
N LEU A 365 -7.88 -6.14 -5.59
CA LEU A 365 -7.57 -4.74 -5.30
C LEU A 365 -8.64 -4.06 -4.45
N LEU A 366 -9.93 -4.36 -4.67
CA LEU A 366 -10.98 -3.85 -3.80
C LEU A 366 -11.00 -4.56 -2.44
N GLY A 367 -10.64 -5.85 -2.39
CA GLY A 367 -10.50 -6.60 -1.15
C GLY A 367 -9.47 -6.00 -0.20
N ILE A 368 -8.29 -5.63 -0.71
CA ILE A 368 -7.23 -4.97 0.08
C ILE A 368 -7.58 -3.50 0.45
N CYS A 369 -8.59 -2.90 -0.19
CA CYS A 369 -9.04 -1.55 0.13
C CYS A 369 -10.06 -1.53 1.28
N LEU A 370 -10.92 -2.55 1.42
CA LEU A 370 -11.92 -2.58 2.48
C LEU A 370 -11.27 -2.66 3.87
N ARG A 371 -11.87 -2.01 4.87
CA ARG A 371 -11.46 -2.08 6.27
C ARG A 371 -12.47 -2.89 7.05
N VAL A 372 -11.98 -3.95 7.70
CA VAL A 372 -12.82 -4.93 8.36
C VAL A 372 -12.30 -5.30 9.75
N GLU A 373 -13.19 -5.81 10.58
CA GLU A 373 -12.90 -6.60 11.76
C GLU A 373 -12.83 -8.08 11.40
N ASN A 374 -12.11 -8.85 12.23
CA ASN A 374 -11.73 -10.25 11.99
C ASN A 374 -10.93 -10.52 10.70
N PRO A 375 -10.02 -9.61 10.25
CA PRO A 375 -9.07 -9.97 9.20
C PRO A 375 -8.11 -11.07 9.72
N SER A 376 -7.51 -11.81 8.81
CA SER A 376 -6.38 -12.67 9.15
C SER A 376 -5.17 -11.81 9.56
N GLN A 377 -4.27 -12.36 10.40
CA GLN A 377 -3.26 -11.59 11.16
C GLN A 377 -2.40 -10.64 10.31
N ASN A 378 -2.06 -11.02 9.08
CA ASN A 378 -1.30 -10.16 8.16
C ASN A 378 -2.08 -9.80 6.88
N HIS A 379 -3.38 -9.55 7.00
CA HIS A 379 -4.17 -9.01 5.87
C HIS A 379 -3.47 -7.80 5.24
N TYR A 380 -3.39 -7.80 3.91
CA TYR A 380 -2.71 -6.74 3.18
C TYR A 380 -3.66 -5.58 2.94
N TYR A 381 -3.49 -4.45 3.63
CA TYR A 381 -4.25 -3.23 3.35
C TYR A 381 -3.56 -2.33 2.33
N GLY A 382 -4.18 -2.11 1.17
CA GLY A 382 -3.68 -1.21 0.13
C GLY A 382 -3.73 0.27 0.55
N SER A 383 -2.81 1.06 -0.02
CA SER A 383 -2.85 2.52 0.04
C SER A 383 -3.91 3.02 -0.93
N ILE A 384 -4.92 3.72 -0.42
CA ILE A 384 -6.06 4.19 -1.22
C ILE A 384 -5.60 5.03 -2.42
N SER A 385 -4.62 5.92 -2.22
CA SER A 385 -4.09 6.73 -3.30
C SER A 385 -3.34 5.93 -4.36
N ARG A 386 -2.48 4.99 -3.93
CA ARG A 386 -1.68 4.17 -4.84
C ARG A 386 -2.52 3.13 -5.58
N VAL A 387 -3.49 2.51 -4.90
CA VAL A 387 -4.46 1.62 -5.56
C VAL A 387 -5.29 2.44 -6.55
N GLY A 388 -5.80 3.62 -6.18
CA GLY A 388 -6.52 4.50 -7.11
C GLY A 388 -5.74 4.79 -8.39
N ARG A 389 -4.45 5.13 -8.26
CA ARG A 389 -3.54 5.25 -9.41
C ARG A 389 -3.49 3.96 -10.23
N ALA A 390 -3.29 2.80 -9.58
CA ALA A 390 -3.19 1.52 -10.27
C ALA A 390 -4.48 1.22 -11.06
N LEU A 391 -5.66 1.51 -10.49
CA LEU A 391 -6.94 1.33 -11.18
C LEU A 391 -7.07 2.20 -12.43
N SER A 392 -6.47 3.39 -12.43
CA SER A 392 -6.49 4.30 -13.59
C SER A 392 -5.62 3.80 -14.76
N GLU A 393 -4.59 3.02 -14.43
CA GLU A 393 -3.64 2.39 -15.35
C GLU A 393 -4.13 1.01 -15.87
N SER A 394 -5.21 0.48 -15.30
CA SER A 394 -5.75 -0.87 -15.59
C SER A 394 -6.46 -1.00 -16.94
N LYS A 395 -6.36 -2.19 -17.56
CA LYS A 395 -7.20 -2.57 -18.71
C LYS A 395 -8.68 -2.76 -18.35
N GLU A 396 -8.98 -3.03 -17.08
CA GLU A 396 -10.33 -3.26 -16.53
C GLU A 396 -10.95 -2.02 -15.91
N ARG A 397 -10.44 -0.84 -16.27
CA ARG A 397 -10.86 0.47 -15.73
C ARG A 397 -12.38 0.65 -15.59
N VAL A 398 -13.15 0.26 -16.61
CA VAL A 398 -14.62 0.40 -16.61
C VAL A 398 -15.26 -0.48 -15.53
N VAL A 399 -14.73 -1.68 -15.29
CA VAL A 399 -15.21 -2.61 -14.26
C VAL A 399 -14.93 -2.03 -12.87
N PHE A 400 -13.72 -1.49 -12.65
CA PHE A 400 -13.38 -0.81 -11.41
C PHE A 400 -14.28 0.39 -11.12
N GLU A 401 -14.44 1.28 -12.10
CA GLU A 401 -15.28 2.47 -11.99
C GLU A 401 -16.71 2.09 -11.59
N GLN A 402 -17.33 1.15 -12.31
CA GLN A 402 -18.69 0.71 -12.03
C GLN A 402 -18.80 0.05 -10.65
N THR A 403 -17.82 -0.77 -10.27
CA THR A 403 -17.84 -1.46 -8.98
C THR A 403 -17.72 -0.47 -7.82
N MET A 404 -16.82 0.50 -7.92
CA MET A 404 -16.67 1.55 -6.90
C MET A 404 -17.93 2.40 -6.78
N LEU A 405 -18.53 2.84 -7.90
CA LEU A 405 -19.80 3.58 -7.87
C LEU A 405 -20.93 2.78 -7.23
N ASN A 406 -21.02 1.48 -7.53
CA ASN A 406 -22.00 0.60 -6.92
C ASN A 406 -21.77 0.45 -5.41
N MET A 407 -20.52 0.39 -4.96
CA MET A 407 -20.17 0.34 -3.53
C MET A 407 -20.57 1.61 -2.79
N VAL A 408 -20.27 2.79 -3.34
CA VAL A 408 -20.72 4.08 -2.78
C VAL A 408 -22.25 4.13 -2.67
N LYS A 409 -22.95 3.60 -3.68
CA LYS A 409 -24.42 3.55 -3.75
C LYS A 409 -25.07 2.52 -2.81
N TYR A 410 -24.32 1.56 -2.30
CA TYR A 410 -24.90 0.41 -1.61
C TYR A 410 -25.16 0.71 -0.13
N SER A 411 -26.42 0.95 0.22
CA SER A 411 -26.84 1.36 1.57
C SER A 411 -26.62 0.30 2.67
N GLU A 412 -26.41 -0.97 2.30
CA GLU A 412 -26.08 -2.03 3.27
C GLU A 412 -24.58 -2.19 3.49
N LEU A 413 -23.72 -1.50 2.71
CA LEU A 413 -22.31 -1.37 3.04
C LEU A 413 -22.18 -0.28 4.11
N ASP A 414 -21.31 -0.49 5.10
CA ASP A 414 -21.12 0.49 6.16
C ASP A 414 -20.59 1.83 5.63
N ASP A 415 -20.96 2.91 6.33
CA ASP A 415 -20.67 4.27 5.93
C ASP A 415 -19.16 4.53 5.76
N TYR A 416 -18.33 3.96 6.64
CA TYR A 416 -16.88 4.10 6.57
C TYR A 416 -16.30 3.48 5.29
N ASN A 417 -16.65 2.23 4.96
CA ASN A 417 -16.19 1.61 3.71
C ASN A 417 -16.77 2.30 2.47
N ARG A 418 -18.01 2.81 2.51
CA ARG A 418 -18.57 3.63 1.41
C ARG A 418 -17.74 4.88 1.17
N MET A 419 -17.36 5.58 2.24
CA MET A 419 -16.51 6.76 2.17
C MET A 419 -15.08 6.44 1.74
N LEU A 420 -14.53 5.29 2.15
CA LEU A 420 -13.21 4.85 1.72
C LEU A 420 -13.16 4.57 0.22
N ILE A 421 -14.23 3.96 -0.33
CA ILE A 421 -14.36 3.74 -1.77
C ILE A 421 -14.61 5.04 -2.54
N TYR A 422 -15.31 6.02 -1.94
CA TYR A 422 -15.36 7.37 -2.49
C TYR A 422 -13.95 7.96 -2.64
N CYS A 423 -13.11 7.91 -1.60
CA CYS A 423 -11.72 8.40 -1.67
C CYS A 423 -10.89 7.63 -2.71
N LEU A 424 -11.09 6.31 -2.81
CA LEU A 424 -10.45 5.48 -3.83
C LEU A 424 -10.84 5.95 -5.24
N PHE A 425 -12.12 6.24 -5.46
CA PHE A 425 -12.63 6.75 -6.74
C PHE A 425 -12.03 8.12 -7.06
N VAL A 426 -11.96 9.03 -6.08
CA VAL A 426 -11.37 10.37 -6.29
C VAL A 426 -9.91 10.26 -6.74
N ASN A 427 -9.11 9.42 -6.07
CA ASN A 427 -7.74 9.15 -6.49
C ASN A 427 -7.68 8.50 -7.89
N TYR A 428 -8.51 7.50 -8.15
CA TYR A 428 -8.63 6.90 -9.48
C TYR A 428 -8.89 7.94 -10.56
N ASN A 429 -9.88 8.81 -10.35
CA ASN A 429 -10.26 9.85 -11.28
C ASN A 429 -9.16 10.91 -11.47
N HIS A 430 -8.44 11.26 -10.39
CA HIS A 430 -7.32 12.20 -10.43
C HIS A 430 -6.21 11.72 -11.39
N PHE A 431 -5.91 10.42 -11.41
CA PHE A 431 -4.86 9.85 -12.25
C PHE A 431 -5.31 9.52 -13.69
N ILE A 432 -6.58 9.71 -14.05
CA ILE A 432 -7.03 9.59 -15.44
C ILE A 432 -6.42 10.73 -16.27
N SER A 433 -5.62 10.35 -17.27
CA SER A 433 -4.94 11.29 -18.17
C SER A 433 -5.89 11.98 -19.15
N ASP A 434 -6.89 11.26 -19.67
CA ASP A 434 -7.90 11.80 -20.58
C ASP A 434 -8.92 12.67 -19.82
N GLU A 435 -8.93 13.96 -20.12
CA GLU A 435 -9.79 14.93 -19.44
C GLU A 435 -11.29 14.70 -19.67
N ALA A 436 -11.69 14.27 -20.87
CA ALA A 436 -13.10 14.02 -21.16
C ALA A 436 -13.61 12.80 -20.40
N VAL A 437 -12.81 11.73 -20.33
CA VAL A 437 -13.10 10.55 -19.51
C VAL A 437 -13.18 10.95 -18.03
N ARG A 438 -12.20 11.70 -17.54
CA ARG A 438 -12.16 12.18 -16.14
C ARG A 438 -13.38 13.01 -15.75
N LEU A 439 -13.84 13.91 -16.63
CA LEU A 439 -15.04 14.71 -16.40
C LEU A 439 -16.31 13.84 -16.41
N ALA A 440 -16.43 12.90 -17.34
CA ALA A 440 -17.57 11.98 -17.39
C ALA A 440 -17.64 11.08 -16.14
N SER A 441 -16.50 10.54 -15.69
CA SER A 441 -16.41 9.72 -14.47
C SER A 441 -16.75 10.53 -13.21
N LYS A 442 -16.35 11.82 -13.16
CA LYS A 442 -16.73 12.75 -12.09
C LYS A 442 -18.24 12.96 -12.00
N GLU A 443 -18.95 13.10 -13.11
CA GLU A 443 -20.42 13.24 -13.10
C GLU A 443 -21.11 11.96 -12.57
N LYS A 444 -20.63 10.78 -12.94
CA LYS A 444 -21.15 9.52 -12.37
C LYS A 444 -20.94 9.43 -10.86
N LEU A 445 -19.82 9.96 -10.35
CA LEU A 445 -19.56 10.02 -8.92
C LEU A 445 -20.55 10.94 -8.19
N LYS A 446 -20.89 12.10 -8.78
CA LYS A 446 -21.92 13.00 -8.24
C LYS A 446 -23.24 12.27 -8.02
N GLU A 447 -23.67 11.48 -9.00
CA GLU A 447 -24.89 10.67 -8.89
C GLU A 447 -24.78 9.62 -7.77
N ALA A 448 -23.60 9.03 -7.56
CA ALA A 448 -23.39 8.09 -6.46
C ALA A 448 -23.48 8.77 -5.09
N ILE A 449 -22.90 9.95 -4.93
CA ILE A 449 -22.88 10.70 -3.66
C ILE A 449 -24.28 11.07 -3.18
N VAL A 450 -25.23 11.31 -4.08
CA VAL A 450 -26.63 11.62 -3.70
C VAL A 450 -27.26 10.50 -2.85
N THR A 451 -26.76 9.27 -2.95
CA THR A 451 -27.24 8.12 -2.18
C THR A 451 -26.57 7.94 -0.82
N LEU A 452 -25.54 8.74 -0.51
CA LEU A 452 -24.92 8.75 0.82
C LEU A 452 -25.89 9.38 1.83
N PRO A 453 -25.80 9.01 3.12
CA PRO A 453 -26.51 9.69 4.20
C PRO A 453 -26.28 11.21 4.17
N ASP A 454 -27.28 11.97 4.59
CA ASP A 454 -27.24 13.45 4.58
C ASP A 454 -26.02 14.00 5.31
N TYR A 455 -25.68 13.40 6.45
CA TYR A 455 -24.52 13.80 7.25
C TYR A 455 -23.17 13.56 6.56
N LEU A 456 -23.10 12.73 5.52
CA LEU A 456 -21.89 12.56 4.71
C LEU A 456 -21.94 13.44 3.47
N LYS A 457 -23.03 13.36 2.71
CA LYS A 457 -23.14 14.05 1.41
C LYS A 457 -23.05 15.57 1.53
N ASN A 458 -23.55 16.14 2.62
CA ASN A 458 -23.54 17.58 2.85
C ASN A 458 -22.13 18.15 3.11
N ASN A 459 -21.16 17.28 3.42
CA ASN A 459 -19.79 17.68 3.68
C ASN A 459 -18.85 17.42 2.47
N ILE A 460 -19.37 16.85 1.39
CA ILE A 460 -18.59 16.57 0.17
C ILE A 460 -18.71 17.74 -0.81
N GLU A 461 -17.59 18.43 -1.06
CA GLU A 461 -17.46 19.40 -2.15
C GLU A 461 -16.66 18.79 -3.30
N ILE A 462 -17.34 18.43 -4.39
CA ILE A 462 -16.62 17.93 -5.58
C ILE A 462 -16.06 19.10 -6.37
N LYS A 463 -14.79 19.43 -6.14
CA LYS A 463 -14.04 20.48 -6.86
C LYS A 463 -13.69 20.06 -8.27
#